data_AF-A0A846BK71-F1
#
_entry.id   AF-A0A846BK71-F1
#
_cell.length_a   1.000
_cell.length_b   1.000
_cell.length_c   1.000
_cell.angle_alpha   90.00
_cell.angle_beta   90.00
_cell.angle_gamma   90.00
#
_symmetry.space_group_name_H-M   'P 1'
#
loop_
_entity.id
_entity.type
_entity.pdbx_description
1 polymer ?
#
loop_
_entity_poly.entity_id
_entity_poly.type
_entity_poly.pdbx_seq_one_letter_code
_entity_poly.pdbx_strand_id
1 'polypeptide(L)'
;EYTKEYGTSGRMSWSQGLINLALLVVGFALLLFGSRLLVINATKIAQAMGINQLVIGLTIIALGTSLPELATSVIASLRGEQDIAVGNVVGSNIFNILAVLGLSAAIAPGGIDISTAALRLDIPVMVAVAIACLPIFFTGNSVSRWEGLLFLSYFVAYTTYLILDSTEHQSLPWFSLVVTVFVVPLTILTFVIITWRALQARRQRLISNYSEGTEQGE
;
A
#
# COMPACT_ATOMS: atom_id res chain seq x y z
N GLU A 1 11.82 31.04 -6.13
CA GLU A 1 12.06 30.51 -4.78
C GLU A 1 12.41 29.03 -4.81
N TYR A 2 11.55 28.16 -5.33
CA TYR A 2 11.84 26.72 -5.58
C TYR A 2 13.12 26.43 -6.39
N THR A 3 13.43 27.24 -7.40
CA THR A 3 14.65 27.11 -8.22
C THR A 3 15.93 27.58 -7.52
N LYS A 4 15.84 28.32 -6.41
CA LYS A 4 17.00 28.75 -5.61
C LYS A 4 17.35 27.76 -4.49
N GLU A 5 16.39 26.95 -4.02
CA GLU A 5 16.60 26.00 -2.92
C GLU A 5 16.90 24.57 -3.43
N TYR A 6 16.40 24.21 -4.61
CA TYR A 6 16.67 22.91 -5.28
C TYR A 6 17.43 23.05 -6.60
N GLY A 7 17.93 24.25 -6.91
CA GLY A 7 18.77 24.48 -8.07
C GLY A 7 20.15 23.87 -7.88
N THR A 8 20.30 22.56 -8.09
CA THR A 8 21.62 21.96 -8.34
C THR A 8 22.12 22.41 -9.72
N SER A 9 22.55 23.66 -9.82
CA SER A 9 23.17 24.26 -11.01
C SER A 9 24.62 23.82 -11.19
N GLY A 10 24.89 22.51 -11.04
CA GLY A 10 26.16 21.89 -11.39
C GLY A 10 25.87 20.68 -12.28
N ARG A 11 26.43 20.65 -13.50
CA ARG A 11 26.48 19.42 -14.32
C ARG A 11 27.03 18.31 -13.42
N MET A 12 26.24 17.27 -13.13
CA MET A 12 26.74 16.10 -12.40
C MET A 12 28.03 15.65 -13.08
N SER A 13 29.12 15.58 -12.33
CA SER A 13 30.34 14.98 -12.84
C SER A 13 30.02 13.55 -13.27
N TRP A 14 30.53 13.08 -14.41
CA TRP A 14 30.30 11.72 -14.89
C TRP A 14 30.64 10.66 -13.84
N SER A 15 31.62 10.94 -12.98
CA SER A 15 31.97 10.12 -11.82
C SER A 15 30.87 10.07 -10.75
N GLN A 16 30.21 11.19 -10.45
CA GLN A 16 29.11 11.25 -9.47
C GLN A 16 27.86 10.51 -9.97
N GLY A 17 27.55 10.63 -11.26
CA GLY A 17 26.45 9.87 -11.88
C GLY A 17 26.67 8.36 -11.79
N LEU A 18 27.88 7.90 -12.09
CA LEU A 18 28.26 6.48 -11.96
C LEU A 18 28.18 5.98 -10.52
N ILE A 19 28.63 6.78 -9.55
CA ILE A 19 28.55 6.43 -8.12
C ILE A 19 27.09 6.30 -7.68
N ASN A 20 26.23 7.25 -8.04
CA ASN A 20 24.81 7.21 -7.69
C ASN A 20 24.11 6.00 -8.31
N LEU A 21 24.42 5.69 -9.57
CA LEU A 21 23.89 4.49 -10.24
C LEU A 21 24.36 3.21 -9.54
N ALA A 22 25.64 3.13 -9.17
CA ALA A 22 26.19 1.99 -8.45
C ALA A 22 25.50 1.81 -7.08
N LEU A 23 25.33 2.91 -6.32
CA LEU A 23 24.63 2.91 -5.04
C LEU A 23 23.17 2.45 -5.18
N LEU A 24 22.48 2.89 -6.23
CA LEU A 24 21.11 2.49 -6.52
C LEU A 24 21.02 0.98 -6.80
N VAL A 25 21.89 0.46 -7.67
CA VAL A 25 21.91 -0.97 -8.03
C VAL A 25 22.25 -1.82 -6.81
N VAL A 26 23.27 -1.44 -6.04
CA VAL A 26 23.69 -2.18 -4.84
C VAL A 26 22.59 -2.14 -3.77
N GLY A 27 22.01 -0.96 -3.51
CA GLY A 27 20.93 -0.81 -2.54
C GLY A 27 19.70 -1.65 -2.91
N PHE A 28 19.30 -1.63 -4.18
CA PHE A 28 18.19 -2.45 -4.68
C PHE A 28 18.49 -3.95 -4.55
N ALA A 29 19.69 -4.38 -4.94
CA ALA A 29 20.11 -5.78 -4.78
C ALA A 29 20.08 -6.21 -3.30
N LEU A 30 20.60 -5.38 -2.38
CA LEU A 30 20.58 -5.67 -0.94
C LEU A 30 19.15 -5.79 -0.40
N LEU A 31 18.23 -4.92 -0.83
CA LEU A 31 16.81 -5.02 -0.45
C LEU A 31 16.18 -6.32 -0.95
N LEU A 32 16.40 -6.69 -2.22
CA LEU A 32 15.86 -7.92 -2.81
C LEU A 32 16.42 -9.19 -2.16
N PHE A 33 17.74 -9.26 -1.99
CA PHE A 33 18.36 -10.42 -1.35
C PHE A 33 18.02 -10.49 0.13
N GLY A 34 17.98 -9.35 0.82
CA GLY A 34 17.60 -9.26 2.23
C GLY A 34 16.18 -9.72 2.48
N SER A 35 15.21 -9.26 1.68
CA SER A 35 13.82 -9.71 1.81
C SER A 35 13.70 -11.21 1.54
N ARG A 36 14.34 -11.72 0.48
CA ARG A 36 14.31 -13.15 0.15
C ARG A 36 14.93 -14.00 1.26
N LEU A 37 16.05 -13.58 1.82
CA LEU A 37 16.70 -14.29 2.92
C LEU A 37 15.82 -14.30 4.17
N LEU A 38 15.17 -13.18 4.49
CA LEU A 38 14.23 -13.09 5.60
C LEU A 38 13.07 -14.08 5.40
N VAL A 39 12.42 -14.06 4.23
CA VAL A 39 11.28 -14.94 3.93
C VAL A 39 11.66 -16.40 4.02
N ILE A 40 12.77 -16.81 3.38
CA ILE A 40 13.22 -18.21 3.39
C ILE A 40 13.48 -18.70 4.82
N ASN A 41 14.18 -17.91 5.62
CA ASN A 41 14.52 -18.33 6.99
C ASN A 41 13.31 -18.25 7.93
N ALA A 42 12.45 -17.24 7.80
CA ALA A 42 11.20 -17.15 8.55
C ALA A 42 10.27 -18.32 8.25
N THR A 43 10.14 -18.71 6.97
CA THR A 43 9.38 -19.90 6.56
C THR A 43 9.95 -21.18 7.18
N LYS A 44 11.28 -21.37 7.17
CA LYS A 44 11.92 -22.53 7.83
C LYS A 44 11.64 -22.60 9.33
N ILE A 45 11.73 -21.46 10.02
CA ILE A 45 11.43 -21.37 11.45
C ILE A 45 9.95 -21.71 11.70
N ALA A 46 9.04 -21.13 10.93
CA ALA A 46 7.61 -21.40 11.05
C ALA A 46 7.27 -22.88 10.82
N GLN A 47 7.89 -23.51 9.81
CA GLN A 47 7.75 -24.95 9.57
C GLN A 47 8.30 -25.80 10.73
N ALA A 48 9.45 -25.43 11.29
CA ALA A 48 10.01 -26.10 12.46
C ALA A 48 9.13 -25.95 13.72
N MET A 49 8.36 -24.87 13.81
CA MET A 49 7.35 -24.65 14.86
C MET A 49 6.02 -25.37 14.59
N GLY A 50 5.91 -26.13 13.50
CA GLY A 50 4.68 -26.86 13.15
C GLY A 50 3.57 -25.99 12.56
N ILE A 51 3.88 -24.77 12.11
CA ILE A 51 2.89 -23.91 11.45
C ILE A 51 2.59 -24.49 10.06
N ASN A 52 1.30 -24.62 9.74
CA ASN A 52 0.84 -25.13 8.45
C ASN A 52 1.35 -24.24 7.29
N GLN A 53 1.77 -24.88 6.19
CA GLN A 53 2.20 -24.21 4.95
C GLN A 53 1.18 -23.20 4.44
N LEU A 54 -0.12 -23.46 4.61
CA LEU A 54 -1.17 -22.55 4.21
C LEU A 54 -1.04 -21.21 4.96
N VAL A 55 -0.92 -21.24 6.29
CA VAL A 55 -0.79 -20.04 7.12
C VAL A 55 0.50 -19.30 6.78
N ILE A 56 1.59 -20.03 6.54
CA ILE A 56 2.87 -19.44 6.10
C ILE A 56 2.73 -18.73 4.76
N GLY A 57 2.01 -19.32 3.81
CA GLY A 57 1.72 -18.73 2.50
C GLY A 57 0.94 -17.42 2.62
N LEU A 58 -0.13 -17.44 3.41
CA LEU A 58 -1.00 -16.27 3.61
C LEU A 58 -0.37 -15.15 4.46
N THR A 59 0.70 -15.44 5.20
CA THR A 59 1.33 -14.46 6.10
C THR A 59 2.76 -14.12 5.71
N ILE A 60 3.71 -15.00 5.98
CA ILE A 60 5.15 -14.75 5.83
C ILE A 60 5.50 -14.52 4.36
N ILE A 61 4.98 -15.36 3.46
CA ILE A 61 5.29 -15.25 2.02
C ILE A 61 4.62 -14.00 1.45
N ALA A 62 3.33 -13.78 1.73
CA ALA A 62 2.59 -12.62 1.27
C ALA A 62 3.17 -11.28 1.77
N LEU A 63 3.54 -11.19 3.05
CA LEU A 63 4.24 -10.01 3.59
C LEU A 63 5.63 -9.88 2.98
N GLY A 64 6.31 -11.01 2.81
CA GLY A 64 7.66 -11.15 2.31
C GLY A 64 7.90 -10.50 0.96
N THR A 65 6.97 -10.67 0.03
CA THR A 65 7.05 -10.09 -1.31
C THR A 65 6.93 -8.57 -1.31
N SER A 66 6.30 -7.99 -0.29
CA SER A 66 6.08 -6.55 -0.16
C SER A 66 7.07 -5.89 0.81
N LEU A 67 8.06 -6.64 1.33
CA LEU A 67 9.05 -6.12 2.27
C LEU A 67 9.96 -5.04 1.67
N PRO A 68 10.49 -5.19 0.43
CA PRO A 68 11.27 -4.13 -0.19
C PRO A 68 10.49 -2.81 -0.28
N GLU A 69 9.24 -2.87 -0.72
CA GLU A 69 8.33 -1.74 -0.86
C GLU A 69 7.98 -1.13 0.49
N LEU A 70 7.74 -1.96 1.51
CA LEU A 70 7.50 -1.49 2.86
C LEU A 70 8.74 -0.76 3.41
N ALA A 71 9.95 -1.32 3.20
CA ALA A 71 11.19 -0.71 3.64
C ALA A 71 11.43 0.64 2.94
N THR A 72 11.20 0.74 1.63
CA THR A 72 11.36 2.00 0.89
C THR A 72 10.35 3.05 1.36
N SER A 73 9.07 2.69 1.52
CA SER A 73 8.04 3.62 2.01
C SER A 73 8.28 4.08 3.45
N VAL A 74 8.74 3.19 4.34
CA VAL A 74 9.07 3.55 5.73
C VAL A 74 10.26 4.52 5.76
N ILE A 75 11.33 4.23 5.03
CA ILE A 75 12.51 5.12 4.99
C ILE A 75 12.15 6.48 4.39
N ALA A 76 11.36 6.51 3.31
CA ALA A 76 10.88 7.76 2.71
C ALA A 76 10.03 8.57 3.71
N SER A 77 9.10 7.91 4.41
CA SER A 77 8.28 8.56 5.44
C SER A 77 9.10 9.11 6.60
N LEU A 78 10.11 8.38 7.08
CA LEU A 78 11.03 8.82 8.14
C LEU A 78 11.87 10.03 7.72
N ARG A 79 12.14 10.19 6.42
CA ARG A 79 12.85 11.34 5.85
C ARG A 79 11.94 12.54 5.56
N GLY A 80 10.63 12.43 5.82
CA GLY A 80 9.65 13.47 5.48
C GLY A 80 9.27 13.50 4.00
N GLU A 81 9.73 12.53 3.20
CA GLU A 81 9.49 12.43 1.76
C GLU A 81 8.16 11.70 1.48
N GLN A 82 7.05 12.34 1.87
CA GLN A 82 5.72 11.73 1.84
C GLN A 82 5.26 11.38 0.42
N ASP A 83 5.60 12.21 -0.57
CA ASP A 83 5.30 11.97 -1.98
C ASP A 83 5.97 10.70 -2.51
N ILE A 84 7.22 10.44 -2.10
CA ILE A 84 7.95 9.22 -2.46
C ILE A 84 7.31 8.00 -1.80
N ALA A 85 6.91 8.13 -0.52
CA ALA A 85 6.30 7.02 0.21
C ALA A 85 4.96 6.60 -0.40
N VAL A 86 4.08 7.56 -0.72
CA VAL A 86 2.78 7.31 -1.37
C VAL A 86 2.98 6.85 -2.81
N GLY A 87 3.90 7.48 -3.56
CA GLY A 87 4.24 7.10 -4.92
C GLY A 87 4.69 5.63 -5.02
N ASN A 88 5.49 5.16 -4.05
CA ASN A 88 5.91 3.76 -3.97
C ASN A 88 4.72 2.82 -3.72
N VAL A 89 3.88 3.09 -2.71
CA VAL A 89 2.72 2.23 -2.40
C VAL A 89 1.75 2.12 -3.59
N VAL A 90 1.47 3.24 -4.24
CA VAL A 90 0.49 3.32 -5.32
C VAL A 90 1.07 2.76 -6.61
N GLY A 91 2.30 3.16 -6.93
CA GLY A 91 3.03 2.72 -8.12
C GLY A 91 3.21 1.20 -8.14
N SER A 92 3.60 0.59 -7.01
CA SER A 92 3.77 -0.86 -6.94
C SER A 92 2.47 -1.64 -7.13
N ASN A 93 1.33 -1.13 -6.64
CA ASN A 93 0.03 -1.75 -6.88
C ASN A 93 -0.41 -1.65 -8.36
N ILE A 94 -0.21 -0.48 -8.98
CA ILE A 94 -0.49 -0.29 -10.40
C ILE A 94 0.41 -1.20 -11.25
N PHE A 95 1.70 -1.28 -10.92
CA PHE A 95 2.65 -2.16 -11.60
C PHE A 95 2.27 -3.64 -11.45
N ASN A 96 1.86 -4.08 -10.25
CA ASN A 96 1.42 -5.45 -10.02
C ASN A 96 0.18 -5.82 -10.84
N ILE A 97 -0.79 -4.91 -10.97
CA ILE A 97 -2.01 -5.19 -11.75
C ILE A 97 -1.73 -5.13 -13.25
N LEU A 98 -1.05 -4.08 -13.73
CA LEU A 98 -0.87 -3.86 -15.17
C LEU A 98 0.27 -4.70 -15.75
N ALA A 99 1.44 -4.68 -15.11
CA ALA A 99 2.61 -5.38 -15.61
C ALA A 99 2.57 -6.86 -15.20
N VAL A 100 2.52 -7.17 -13.91
CA VAL A 100 2.64 -8.57 -13.46
C VAL A 100 1.40 -9.37 -13.85
N LEU A 101 0.22 -8.98 -13.41
CA LEU A 101 -1.03 -9.69 -13.69
C LEU A 101 -1.41 -9.57 -15.18
N GLY A 102 -1.35 -8.37 -15.76
CA GLY A 102 -1.68 -8.14 -17.16
C GLY A 102 -0.79 -8.91 -18.14
N LEU A 103 0.53 -8.92 -17.93
CA LEU A 103 1.44 -9.70 -18.78
C LEU A 103 1.27 -11.20 -18.55
N SER A 104 1.08 -11.64 -17.30
CA SER A 104 0.81 -13.06 -16.99
C SER A 104 -0.46 -13.53 -17.70
N ALA A 105 -1.51 -12.72 -17.70
CA ALA A 105 -2.77 -13.03 -18.37
C ALA A 105 -2.62 -13.05 -19.90
N ALA A 106 -1.81 -12.15 -20.46
CA ALA A 106 -1.57 -12.10 -21.91
C ALA A 106 -0.77 -13.31 -22.43
N ILE A 107 0.13 -13.87 -21.61
CA ILE A 107 0.96 -15.02 -21.99
C ILE A 107 0.27 -16.36 -21.68
N ALA A 108 -0.66 -16.39 -20.71
CA ALA A 108 -1.37 -17.60 -20.32
C ALA A 108 -2.33 -18.09 -21.43
N PRO A 109 -2.14 -19.29 -22.00
CA PRO A 109 -2.92 -19.78 -23.15
C PRO A 109 -4.43 -19.91 -22.90
N GLY A 110 -4.84 -20.07 -21.64
CA GLY A 110 -6.25 -20.16 -21.21
C GLY A 110 -6.69 -19.02 -20.31
N GLY A 111 -5.89 -17.96 -20.18
CA GLY A 111 -6.08 -16.93 -19.15
C GLY A 111 -5.65 -17.39 -17.76
N ILE A 112 -5.98 -16.59 -16.75
CA ILE A 112 -5.68 -16.87 -15.34
C ILE A 112 -6.97 -17.33 -14.66
N ASP A 113 -6.93 -18.52 -14.06
CA ASP A 113 -8.04 -19.03 -13.26
C ASP A 113 -8.20 -18.19 -11.99
N ILE A 114 -9.41 -17.67 -11.78
CA ILE A 114 -9.77 -16.88 -10.60
C ILE A 114 -10.71 -17.72 -9.74
N SER A 115 -10.36 -17.92 -8.47
CA SER A 115 -11.22 -18.65 -7.55
C SER A 115 -12.53 -17.90 -7.29
N THR A 116 -13.61 -18.63 -7.03
CA THR A 116 -14.91 -18.04 -6.65
C THR A 116 -14.82 -17.28 -5.32
N ALA A 117 -13.92 -17.68 -4.42
CA ALA A 117 -13.62 -16.94 -3.20
C ALA A 117 -13.02 -15.56 -3.51
N ALA A 118 -12.05 -15.50 -4.43
CA ALA A 118 -11.44 -14.23 -4.84
C ALA A 118 -12.45 -13.27 -5.48
N LEU A 119 -13.37 -13.78 -6.31
CA LEU A 119 -14.42 -12.96 -6.93
C LEU A 119 -15.44 -12.41 -5.93
N ARG A 120 -15.79 -13.18 -4.90
CA ARG A 120 -16.83 -12.80 -3.94
C ARG A 120 -16.33 -11.93 -2.79
N LEU A 121 -15.06 -12.08 -2.40
CA LEU A 121 -14.53 -11.45 -1.21
C LEU A 121 -13.25 -10.65 -1.49
N ASP A 122 -12.19 -11.29 -1.99
CA ASP A 122 -10.89 -10.63 -2.10
C ASP A 122 -10.91 -9.42 -3.04
N ILE A 123 -11.45 -9.57 -4.25
CA ILE A 123 -11.52 -8.49 -5.24
C ILE A 123 -12.39 -7.32 -4.76
N PRO A 124 -13.62 -7.53 -4.28
CA PRO A 124 -14.42 -6.44 -3.70
C PRO A 124 -13.73 -5.72 -2.54
N VAL A 125 -13.07 -6.45 -1.64
CA VAL A 125 -12.32 -5.85 -0.52
C VAL A 125 -11.14 -5.03 -1.02
N MET A 126 -10.36 -5.55 -1.98
CA MET A 126 -9.24 -4.81 -2.58
C MET A 126 -9.71 -3.52 -3.26
N VAL A 127 -10.81 -3.58 -4.02
CA VAL A 127 -11.41 -2.39 -4.66
C VAL A 127 -11.88 -1.39 -3.61
N ALA A 128 -12.56 -1.85 -2.56
CA ALA A 128 -12.96 -0.99 -1.46
C ALA A 128 -11.74 -0.31 -0.82
N VAL A 129 -10.71 -1.05 -0.43
CA VAL A 129 -9.50 -0.45 0.16
C VAL A 129 -8.85 0.56 -0.80
N ALA A 130 -8.78 0.26 -2.10
CA ALA A 130 -8.24 1.17 -3.10
C ALA A 130 -9.02 2.49 -3.19
N ILE A 131 -10.36 2.44 -3.21
CA ILE A 131 -11.20 3.64 -3.22
C ILE A 131 -11.03 4.40 -1.89
N ALA A 132 -10.89 3.71 -0.75
CA ALA A 132 -10.71 4.34 0.56
C ALA A 132 -9.39 5.11 0.66
N CYS A 133 -8.39 4.69 -0.11
CA CYS A 133 -7.11 5.37 -0.24
C CYS A 133 -7.14 6.56 -1.21
N LEU A 134 -8.14 6.69 -2.10
CA LEU A 134 -8.19 7.79 -3.09
C LEU A 134 -8.14 9.21 -2.49
N PRO A 135 -8.82 9.49 -1.35
CA PRO A 135 -8.76 10.81 -0.76
C PRO A 135 -7.35 11.27 -0.33
N ILE A 136 -6.44 10.34 -0.07
CA ILE A 136 -5.04 10.62 0.33
C ILE A 136 -4.34 11.47 -0.75
N PHE A 137 -4.67 11.25 -2.03
CA PHE A 137 -4.12 12.05 -3.13
C PHE A 137 -4.62 13.50 -3.15
N PHE A 138 -5.82 13.76 -2.60
CA PHE A 138 -6.39 15.09 -2.56
C PHE A 138 -5.96 15.90 -1.32
N THR A 139 -5.53 15.20 -0.26
CA THR A 139 -5.06 15.80 1.01
C THR A 139 -3.56 16.13 1.03
N GLY A 140 -2.86 16.02 -0.11
CA GLY A 140 -1.43 16.37 -0.22
C GLY A 140 -0.50 15.18 0.04
N ASN A 141 -0.90 13.97 -0.39
CA ASN A 141 -0.11 12.73 -0.26
C ASN A 141 0.34 12.42 1.17
N SER A 142 -0.36 12.93 2.16
CA SER A 142 -0.05 12.70 3.57
C SER A 142 -1.07 11.74 4.17
N VAL A 143 -0.60 10.66 4.79
CA VAL A 143 -1.43 9.76 5.61
C VAL A 143 -1.20 10.10 7.07
N SER A 144 -2.27 10.51 7.77
CA SER A 144 -2.19 10.79 9.20
C SER A 144 -2.02 9.48 10.00
N ARG A 145 -1.44 9.59 11.21
CA ARG A 145 -1.19 8.40 12.07
C ARG A 145 -2.46 7.60 12.37
N TRP A 146 -3.60 8.28 12.51
CA TRP A 146 -4.89 7.63 12.76
C TRP A 146 -5.42 6.88 11.53
N GLU A 147 -5.25 7.44 10.33
CA GLU A 147 -5.59 6.74 9.08
C GLU A 147 -4.70 5.51 8.88
N GLY A 148 -3.40 5.65 9.14
CA GLY A 148 -2.46 4.51 9.09
C GLY A 148 -2.82 3.40 10.09
N LEU A 149 -3.19 3.75 11.33
CA LEU A 149 -3.63 2.79 12.35
C LEU A 149 -4.92 2.08 11.92
N LEU A 150 -5.85 2.81 11.29
CA LEU A 150 -7.09 2.26 10.78
C LEU A 150 -6.84 1.25 9.64
N PHE A 151 -6.00 1.59 8.66
CA PHE A 151 -5.64 0.66 7.58
C PHE A 151 -4.88 -0.56 8.10
N LEU A 152 -3.98 -0.38 9.07
CA LEU A 152 -3.28 -1.49 9.73
C LEU A 152 -4.27 -2.42 10.45
N SER A 153 -5.27 -1.85 11.12
CA SER A 153 -6.32 -2.63 11.79
C SER A 153 -7.14 -3.45 10.80
N TYR A 154 -7.49 -2.88 9.63
CA TYR A 154 -8.15 -3.63 8.55
C TYR A 154 -7.26 -4.74 7.99
N PHE A 155 -5.98 -4.49 7.79
CA PHE A 155 -5.04 -5.50 7.33
C PHE A 155 -4.95 -6.69 8.30
N VAL A 156 -4.84 -6.43 9.61
CA VAL A 156 -4.82 -7.48 10.65
C VAL A 156 -6.14 -8.25 10.69
N ALA A 157 -7.28 -7.55 10.64
CA ALA A 157 -8.60 -8.18 10.65
C ALA A 157 -8.80 -9.09 9.43
N TYR A 158 -8.45 -8.62 8.23
CA TYR A 158 -8.54 -9.38 6.98
C TYR A 158 -7.60 -10.59 6.95
N THR A 159 -6.36 -10.42 7.39
CA THR A 159 -5.40 -11.54 7.48
C THR A 159 -5.88 -12.59 8.47
N THR A 160 -6.43 -12.17 9.61
CA THR A 160 -7.02 -13.09 10.61
C THR A 160 -8.23 -13.83 10.04
N TYR A 161 -9.10 -13.13 9.30
CA TYR A 161 -10.25 -13.74 8.61
C TYR A 161 -9.77 -14.87 7.68
N LEU A 162 -8.82 -14.55 6.82
CA LEU A 162 -8.24 -15.49 5.86
C LEU A 162 -7.66 -16.72 6.55
N ILE A 163 -6.88 -16.55 7.62
CA ILE A 163 -6.29 -17.67 8.38
C ILE A 163 -7.39 -18.55 9.00
N LEU A 164 -8.43 -17.96 9.59
CA LEU A 164 -9.52 -18.72 10.21
C LEU A 164 -10.34 -19.49 9.18
N ASP A 165 -10.62 -18.86 8.03
CA ASP A 165 -11.38 -19.46 6.93
C ASP A 165 -10.65 -20.67 6.37
N SER A 166 -9.36 -20.50 6.11
CA SER A 166 -8.52 -21.52 5.51
C SER A 166 -8.02 -22.60 6.48
N THR A 167 -8.24 -22.44 7.79
CA THR A 167 -8.04 -23.50 8.79
C THR A 167 -9.34 -24.19 9.22
N GLU A 168 -10.48 -23.82 8.60
CA GLU A 168 -11.83 -24.29 8.97
C GLU A 168 -12.10 -24.17 10.49
N HIS A 169 -11.53 -23.13 11.12
CA HIS A 169 -11.54 -23.02 12.56
C HIS A 169 -12.97 -22.75 13.06
N GLN A 170 -13.37 -23.37 14.18
CA GLN A 170 -14.73 -23.29 14.73
C GLN A 170 -15.17 -21.85 15.09
N SER A 171 -14.23 -20.92 15.22
CA SER A 171 -14.49 -19.50 15.48
C SER A 171 -14.82 -18.69 14.23
N LEU A 172 -14.75 -19.28 13.03
CA LEU A 172 -15.07 -18.63 11.76
C LEU A 172 -16.44 -17.95 11.75
N PRO A 173 -17.55 -18.59 12.20
CA PRO A 173 -18.87 -17.96 12.11
C PRO A 173 -18.96 -16.70 12.97
N TRP A 174 -18.38 -16.75 14.18
CA TRP A 174 -18.34 -15.61 15.10
C TRP A 174 -17.46 -14.49 14.57
N PHE A 175 -16.28 -14.82 14.03
CA PHE A 175 -15.38 -13.83 13.47
C PHE A 175 -15.94 -13.20 12.19
N SER A 176 -16.53 -14.01 11.29
CA SER A 176 -17.18 -13.53 10.07
C SER A 176 -18.38 -12.63 10.38
N LEU A 177 -19.14 -12.93 11.43
CA LEU A 177 -20.23 -12.07 11.88
C LEU A 177 -19.70 -10.73 12.39
N VAL A 178 -18.63 -10.75 13.19
CA VAL A 178 -17.97 -9.50 13.63
C VAL A 178 -17.42 -8.70 12.44
N VAL A 179 -16.75 -9.34 11.48
CA VAL A 179 -16.25 -8.66 10.27
C VAL A 179 -17.41 -8.05 9.47
N THR A 180 -18.48 -8.80 9.26
CA THR A 180 -19.62 -8.32 8.45
C THR A 180 -20.42 -7.23 9.17
N VAL A 181 -20.57 -7.32 10.49
CA VAL A 181 -21.41 -6.39 11.27
C VAL A 181 -20.63 -5.17 11.76
N PHE A 182 -19.31 -5.28 11.96
CA PHE A 182 -18.48 -4.17 12.40
C PHE A 182 -17.55 -3.66 11.31
N VAL A 183 -16.76 -4.51 10.67
CA VAL A 183 -15.73 -4.06 9.70
C VAL A 183 -16.36 -3.50 8.43
N VAL A 184 -17.44 -4.10 7.91
CA VAL A 184 -18.11 -3.59 6.71
C VAL A 184 -18.82 -2.24 6.96
N PRO A 185 -19.59 -2.04 8.04
CA PRO A 185 -20.13 -0.72 8.34
C PRO A 185 -19.06 0.30 8.71
N LEU A 186 -18.00 -0.12 9.41
CA LEU A 186 -16.88 0.76 9.74
C LEU A 186 -16.13 1.19 8.48
N THR A 187 -15.92 0.30 7.51
CA THR A 187 -15.31 0.68 6.22
C THR A 187 -16.19 1.69 5.52
N ILE A 188 -17.50 1.43 5.37
CA ILE A 188 -18.46 2.40 4.79
C ILE A 188 -18.41 3.76 5.51
N LEU A 189 -18.42 3.75 6.85
CA LEU A 189 -18.36 4.97 7.64
C LEU A 189 -17.03 5.72 7.42
N THR A 190 -15.92 4.99 7.41
CA THR A 190 -14.59 5.56 7.18
C THR A 190 -14.54 6.19 5.79
N PHE A 191 -15.06 5.50 4.78
CA PHE A 191 -15.20 6.00 3.43
C PHE A 191 -15.96 7.32 3.36
N VAL A 192 -17.11 7.38 4.04
CA VAL A 192 -17.93 8.59 4.11
C VAL A 192 -17.13 9.71 4.78
N ILE A 193 -16.46 9.44 5.89
CA ILE A 193 -15.67 10.44 6.64
C ILE A 193 -14.51 10.95 5.80
N ILE A 194 -13.71 10.07 5.19
CA ILE A 194 -12.54 10.46 4.41
C ILE A 194 -12.98 11.24 3.16
N THR A 195 -14.00 10.77 2.44
CA THR A 195 -14.56 11.48 1.27
C THR A 195 -15.11 12.85 1.67
N TRP A 196 -15.82 12.92 2.80
CA TRP A 196 -16.38 14.16 3.33
C TRP A 196 -15.30 15.18 3.70
N ARG A 197 -14.25 14.73 4.40
CA ARG A 197 -13.11 15.58 4.75
C ARG A 197 -12.38 16.10 3.51
N ALA A 198 -12.19 15.26 2.49
CA ALA A 198 -11.58 15.67 1.23
C ALA A 198 -12.43 16.71 0.48
N LEU A 199 -13.75 16.52 0.44
CA LEU A 199 -14.69 17.50 -0.13
C LEU A 199 -14.68 18.83 0.64
N GLN A 200 -14.64 18.79 1.97
CA GLN A 200 -14.54 20.01 2.79
C GLN A 200 -13.23 20.75 2.57
N ALA A 201 -12.10 20.04 2.52
CA ALA A 201 -10.79 20.65 2.25
C ALA A 201 -10.76 21.32 0.85
N ARG A 202 -11.35 20.68 -0.16
CA ARG A 202 -11.51 21.27 -1.50
C ARG A 202 -12.38 22.53 -1.48
N ARG A 203 -13.49 22.51 -0.71
CA ARG A 203 -14.38 23.66 -0.57
C ARG A 203 -13.70 24.85 0.11
N GLN A 204 -12.89 24.60 1.14
CA GLN A 204 -12.15 25.66 1.85
C GLN A 204 -11.08 26.32 0.96
N ARG A 205 -10.32 25.53 0.18
CA ARG A 205 -9.35 26.06 -0.79
C ARG A 205 -9.98 26.92 -1.88
N LEU A 206 -11.20 26.58 -2.31
CA LEU A 206 -11.93 27.38 -3.29
C LEU A 206 -12.41 28.73 -2.71
N ILE A 207 -12.84 28.73 -1.45
CA ILE A 207 -13.29 29.95 -0.77
C ILE A 207 -12.10 30.89 -0.51
N SER A 208 -10.94 30.37 -0.06
CA SER A 208 -9.73 31.19 0.16
C SER A 208 -9.22 31.83 -1.12
N ASN A 209 -9.17 31.09 -2.23
CA ASN A 209 -8.73 31.60 -3.52
C ASN A 209 -9.70 32.65 -4.09
N TYR A 210 -11.00 32.55 -3.78
CA TYR A 210 -11.98 33.56 -4.18
C TYR A 210 -11.78 34.86 -3.40
N SER A 211 -11.55 34.79 -2.08
CA SER A 211 -11.28 35.98 -1.26
C SER A 211 -9.97 36.68 -1.60
N GLU A 212 -8.89 35.94 -1.86
CA GLU A 212 -7.60 36.53 -2.29
C GLU A 212 -7.69 37.16 -3.69
N GLY A 213 -8.47 36.56 -4.61
CA GLY A 213 -8.69 37.11 -5.95
C GLY A 213 -9.51 38.40 -5.98
N THR A 214 -10.38 38.63 -5.00
CA THR A 214 -11.10 39.90 -4.82
C THR A 214 -10.25 41.00 -4.19
N GLU A 215 -9.31 40.69 -3.30
CA GLU A 215 -8.42 41.68 -2.67
C GLU A 215 -7.28 42.17 -3.58
N GLN A 216 -6.85 41.37 -4.56
CA GLN A 216 -5.83 41.78 -5.56
C GLN A 216 -6.41 42.50 -6.79
N GLY A 217 -7.74 42.62 -6.87
CA GLY A 217 -8.47 43.23 -7.98
C GLY A 217 -8.99 44.65 -7.74
N GLU A 218 -8.82 45.18 -6.52
CA GLU A 218 -9.02 46.61 -6.16
C GLU A 218 -7.67 47.34 -6.06
#